data_AF-A0A1R1CM62-F1
#
_entry.id   AF-A0A1R1CM62-F1
#
_cell.length_a   1.000
_cell.length_b   1.000
_cell.length_c   1.000
_cell.angle_alpha   90.00
_cell.angle_beta   90.00
_cell.angle_gamma   90.00
#
_symmetry.space_group_name_H-M   'P 1'
#
loop_
_entity.id
_entity.type
_entity.pdbx_description
1 polymer ?
#
loop_
_entity_poly.entity_id
_entity_poly.type
_entity_poly.pdbx_seq_one_letter_code
_entity_poly.pdbx_strand_id
1 'polypeptide(L)'
;MNVYNAASDVANLGSGHKLADIPAHDPFVVADGATQTYYLYTGGSPRLNGMDRYGVLAYKSQDLLNWEGPYVVFTIPDGIWANPQHGAWAPEVHTYNGRYYLFVTLHNNDRKLEGEGHGGYRLHWRGTVIAVSDSPEGPFELVKQEAPIVPAHLMTLDGSLHIDEEGSPWMVYCHEWVQTADGTVAAIRLKADLTDSDSEPIHLFSGSEAPWDNGNHPQDEAKSMYVTDGCQVYRTSGNRLIMLWSTYEKGSYVQTIARSTTGKLEGPWEQLEPLVFDDSGHGMLFQTFQGDWMMILHSPFRMPESRCKLYEMTDTGNSFIVKSARTDLDSGQIENAIE
;
A
#
# COMPACT_ATOMS: atom_id res chain seq x y z
N MET A 1 19.09 -18.18 -8.90
CA MET A 1 18.11 -17.20 -8.42
C MET A 1 17.32 -16.69 -9.61
N ASN A 2 15.99 -16.64 -9.52
CA ASN A 2 15.15 -16.24 -10.65
C ASN A 2 15.03 -14.72 -10.69
N VAL A 3 15.28 -14.12 -11.85
CA VAL A 3 15.16 -12.69 -12.11
C VAL A 3 14.21 -12.51 -13.29
N TYR A 4 13.20 -11.66 -13.14
CA TYR A 4 12.19 -11.43 -14.18
C TYR A 4 12.74 -10.61 -15.35
N ASN A 5 13.39 -9.48 -15.04
CA ASN A 5 14.05 -8.62 -16.01
C ASN A 5 15.17 -7.80 -15.32
N ALA A 6 15.90 -7.00 -16.10
CA ALA A 6 17.02 -6.19 -15.58
C ALA A 6 16.59 -5.21 -14.46
N ALA A 7 15.40 -4.61 -14.56
CA ALA A 7 14.88 -3.70 -13.54
C ALA A 7 14.48 -4.41 -12.23
N SER A 8 14.49 -5.74 -12.21
CA SER A 8 14.16 -6.55 -11.02
C SER A 8 15.41 -7.16 -10.38
N ASP A 9 16.59 -7.05 -10.99
CA ASP A 9 17.78 -7.79 -10.58
C ASP A 9 18.53 -7.12 -9.41
N VAL A 10 18.35 -7.62 -8.19
CA VAL A 10 19.04 -7.08 -7.01
C VAL A 10 20.56 -7.32 -7.01
N ALA A 11 21.06 -8.24 -7.84
CA ALA A 11 22.49 -8.51 -7.95
C ALA A 11 23.20 -7.58 -8.93
N ASN A 12 22.45 -6.96 -9.86
CA ASN A 12 22.98 -6.10 -10.92
C ASN A 12 22.19 -4.78 -10.96
N LEU A 13 22.51 -3.88 -10.04
CA LEU A 13 21.89 -2.55 -9.98
C LEU A 13 21.98 -1.83 -11.33
N GLY A 14 20.85 -1.31 -11.79
CA GLY A 14 20.73 -0.55 -13.02
C GLY A 14 20.26 0.88 -12.76
N SER A 15 20.42 1.70 -13.79
CA SER A 15 19.96 3.09 -13.83
C SER A 15 19.23 3.35 -15.14
N GLY A 16 18.29 4.30 -15.14
CA GLY A 16 17.53 4.67 -16.32
C GLY A 16 16.34 3.75 -16.60
N HIS A 17 15.94 2.93 -15.61
CA HIS A 17 14.71 2.16 -15.68
C HIS A 17 13.50 3.09 -15.81
N LYS A 18 12.50 2.65 -16.58
CA LYS A 18 11.18 3.27 -16.61
C LYS A 18 10.24 2.53 -15.67
N LEU A 19 9.18 3.18 -15.20
CA LEU A 19 8.14 2.50 -14.43
C LEU A 19 7.52 1.33 -15.21
N ALA A 20 7.45 1.42 -16.54
CA ALA A 20 7.04 0.33 -17.43
C ALA A 20 7.97 -0.89 -17.39
N ASP A 21 9.22 -0.74 -16.95
CA ASP A 21 10.18 -1.84 -16.81
C ASP A 21 10.11 -2.48 -15.42
N ILE A 22 9.62 -1.77 -14.39
CA ILE A 22 9.65 -2.20 -12.99
C ILE A 22 8.34 -2.95 -12.67
N PRO A 23 8.36 -4.27 -12.45
CA PRO A 23 7.20 -4.97 -11.90
C PRO A 23 6.95 -4.49 -10.48
N ALA A 24 5.78 -3.93 -10.24
CA ALA A 24 5.41 -3.37 -8.95
C ALA A 24 3.95 -3.66 -8.66
N HIS A 25 3.68 -3.99 -7.40
CA HIS A 25 2.36 -4.10 -6.82
C HIS A 25 2.38 -3.24 -5.55
N ASP A 26 1.31 -2.50 -5.29
CA ASP A 26 1.19 -1.60 -4.13
C ASP A 26 2.35 -0.59 -4.00
N PRO A 27 2.59 0.24 -5.04
CA PRO A 27 3.73 1.15 -5.04
C PRO A 27 3.54 2.30 -4.05
N PHE A 28 4.59 2.62 -3.30
CA PHE A 28 4.61 3.76 -2.39
C PHE A 28 5.76 4.71 -2.70
N VAL A 29 5.51 6.03 -2.77
CA VAL A 29 6.54 7.03 -3.07
C VAL A 29 6.76 7.97 -1.90
N VAL A 30 8.04 8.11 -1.50
CA VAL A 30 8.50 9.19 -0.61
C VAL A 30 9.22 10.24 -1.45
N ALA A 31 8.72 11.48 -1.44
CA ALA A 31 9.42 12.63 -2.01
C ALA A 31 10.33 13.26 -0.94
N ASP A 32 11.60 12.83 -0.86
CA ASP A 32 12.53 13.32 0.15
C ASP A 32 13.08 14.70 -0.24
N GLY A 33 12.59 15.74 0.44
CA GLY A 33 12.98 17.11 0.17
C GLY A 33 14.43 17.44 0.52
N ALA A 34 15.05 16.70 1.45
CA ALA A 34 16.44 16.93 1.88
C ALA A 34 17.44 16.55 0.78
N THR A 35 17.18 15.44 0.10
CA THR A 35 18.03 14.93 -1.00
C THR A 35 17.49 15.27 -2.39
N GLN A 36 16.29 15.86 -2.49
CA GLN A 36 15.58 16.08 -3.76
C GLN A 36 15.45 14.79 -4.57
N THR A 37 15.12 13.69 -3.87
CA THR A 37 15.00 12.35 -4.47
C THR A 37 13.65 11.72 -4.13
N TYR A 38 13.00 11.16 -5.14
CA TYR A 38 11.84 10.30 -4.99
C TYR A 38 12.30 8.86 -4.75
N TYR A 39 11.76 8.22 -3.72
CA TYR A 39 11.98 6.81 -3.41
C TYR A 39 10.70 6.03 -3.63
N LEU A 40 10.72 5.07 -4.56
CA LEU A 40 9.63 4.13 -4.83
C LEU A 40 9.88 2.83 -4.08
N TYR A 41 8.93 2.40 -3.27
CA TYR A 41 8.95 1.14 -2.53
C TYR A 41 7.93 0.16 -3.11
N THR A 42 8.32 -1.11 -3.21
CA THR A 42 7.47 -2.23 -3.65
C THR A 42 7.96 -3.55 -3.01
N GLY A 43 7.07 -4.55 -2.93
CA GLY A 43 7.43 -5.87 -2.43
C GLY A 43 8.52 -6.56 -3.27
N GLY A 44 9.49 -7.17 -2.60
CA GLY A 44 10.55 -7.99 -3.18
C GLY A 44 10.34 -9.47 -2.92
N SER A 45 10.60 -10.33 -3.92
CA SER A 45 10.40 -11.77 -3.81
C SER A 45 11.54 -12.60 -4.40
N PRO A 46 11.77 -13.82 -3.88
CA PRO A 46 12.72 -14.77 -4.48
C PRO A 46 12.41 -15.16 -5.92
N ARG A 47 11.14 -15.08 -6.31
CA ARG A 47 10.65 -15.53 -7.62
C ARG A 47 10.98 -14.53 -8.73
N LEU A 48 10.97 -13.23 -8.43
CA LEU A 48 11.09 -12.17 -9.45
C LEU A 48 12.39 -11.40 -9.37
N ASN A 49 12.98 -11.30 -8.18
CA ASN A 49 14.00 -10.29 -7.91
C ASN A 49 15.39 -10.86 -7.65
N GLY A 50 15.56 -12.18 -7.77
CA GLY A 50 16.82 -12.84 -7.45
C GLY A 50 17.22 -12.73 -5.98
N MET A 51 16.22 -12.70 -5.08
CA MET A 51 16.41 -12.67 -3.62
C MET A 51 16.36 -14.09 -3.04
N ASP A 52 16.92 -14.28 -1.84
CA ASP A 52 16.80 -15.56 -1.10
C ASP A 52 15.55 -15.64 -0.23
N ARG A 53 14.94 -14.49 0.07
CA ARG A 53 13.77 -14.34 0.96
C ARG A 53 12.93 -13.14 0.55
N TYR A 54 11.69 -13.08 1.02
CA TYR A 54 10.82 -11.92 0.79
C TYR A 54 11.31 -10.69 1.56
N GLY A 55 10.97 -9.51 1.05
CA GLY A 55 11.41 -8.24 1.61
C GLY A 55 10.82 -7.05 0.87
N VAL A 56 11.49 -5.90 0.96
CA VAL A 56 11.09 -4.66 0.30
C VAL A 56 12.24 -4.16 -0.56
N LEU A 57 11.89 -3.73 -1.76
CA LEU A 57 12.79 -3.07 -2.70
C LEU A 57 12.52 -1.57 -2.71
N ALA A 58 13.58 -0.80 -2.92
CA ALA A 58 13.50 0.63 -3.22
C ALA A 58 14.14 0.93 -4.58
N TYR A 59 13.56 1.91 -5.27
CA TYR A 59 14.14 2.56 -6.44
C TYR A 59 14.21 4.06 -6.15
N LYS A 60 15.21 4.75 -6.71
CA LYS A 60 15.36 6.19 -6.54
C LYS A 60 15.32 6.92 -7.87
N SER A 61 14.75 8.12 -7.88
CA SER A 61 14.67 8.98 -9.06
C SER A 61 14.70 10.45 -8.66
N GLN A 62 15.28 11.32 -9.49
CA GLN A 62 15.22 12.77 -9.30
C GLN A 62 14.11 13.43 -10.15
N ASP A 63 13.55 12.70 -11.11
CA ASP A 63 12.68 13.24 -12.16
C ASP A 63 11.39 12.44 -12.37
N LEU A 64 11.16 11.37 -11.58
CA LEU A 64 10.07 10.38 -11.72
C LEU A 64 10.10 9.59 -13.04
N LEU A 65 11.05 9.85 -13.91
CA LEU A 65 11.15 9.30 -15.27
C LEU A 65 12.28 8.27 -15.39
N ASN A 66 13.39 8.50 -14.71
CA ASN A 66 14.57 7.65 -14.71
C ASN A 66 14.81 7.13 -13.30
N TRP A 67 14.72 5.82 -13.14
CA TRP A 67 14.85 5.14 -11.86
C TRP A 67 16.16 4.35 -11.78
N GLU A 68 16.79 4.37 -10.62
CA GLU A 68 17.98 3.58 -10.26
C GLU A 68 17.59 2.57 -9.16
N GLY A 69 18.05 1.32 -9.28
CA GLY A 69 17.73 0.23 -8.36
C GLY A 69 17.75 -1.14 -9.04
N PRO A 70 17.08 -2.17 -8.48
CA PRO A 70 16.44 -2.19 -7.16
C PRO A 70 17.44 -2.33 -6.01
N TYR A 71 17.26 -1.55 -4.94
CA TYR A 71 17.96 -1.73 -3.67
C TYR A 71 17.11 -2.58 -2.72
N VAL A 72 17.71 -3.57 -2.07
CA VAL A 72 17.04 -4.31 -0.99
C VAL A 72 17.15 -3.49 0.30
N VAL A 73 16.03 -2.94 0.77
CA VAL A 73 16.01 -2.06 1.96
C VAL A 73 15.50 -2.77 3.22
N PHE A 74 14.82 -3.91 3.04
CA PHE A 74 14.35 -4.76 4.12
C PHE A 74 14.27 -6.22 3.65
N THR A 75 14.59 -7.16 4.53
CA THR A 75 14.29 -8.59 4.33
C THR A 75 13.71 -9.17 5.61
N ILE A 76 12.82 -10.14 5.49
CA ILE A 76 12.22 -10.81 6.65
C ILE A 76 13.34 -11.59 7.38
N PRO A 77 13.70 -11.24 8.63
CA PRO A 77 14.75 -11.93 9.36
C PRO A 77 14.32 -13.33 9.80
N ASP A 78 15.29 -14.17 10.13
CA ASP A 78 15.00 -15.48 10.74
C ASP A 78 14.59 -15.33 12.21
N GLY A 79 13.84 -16.30 12.73
CA GLY A 79 13.49 -16.38 14.15
C GLY A 79 12.31 -15.52 14.60
N ILE A 80 11.75 -14.69 13.72
CA ILE A 80 10.56 -13.87 14.02
C ILE A 80 9.24 -14.65 13.80
N TRP A 81 8.10 -14.01 14.10
CA TRP A 81 6.79 -14.65 13.90
C TRP A 81 6.47 -14.93 12.42
N ALA A 82 6.92 -14.08 11.50
CA ALA A 82 6.68 -14.21 10.07
C ALA A 82 7.63 -15.22 9.42
N ASN A 83 7.19 -15.87 8.34
CA ASN A 83 8.03 -16.80 7.59
C ASN A 83 8.73 -16.06 6.43
N PRO A 84 10.07 -16.11 6.33
CA PRO A 84 10.83 -15.42 5.26
C PRO A 84 10.48 -15.84 3.82
N GLN A 85 9.70 -16.90 3.64
CA GLN A 85 9.34 -17.48 2.34
C GLN A 85 7.87 -17.28 1.95
N HIS A 86 7.07 -16.53 2.72
CA HIS A 86 5.61 -16.44 2.48
C HIS A 86 5.12 -15.12 1.87
N GLY A 87 5.66 -13.96 2.26
CA GLY A 87 5.23 -12.68 1.68
C GLY A 87 5.64 -11.46 2.49
N ALA A 88 5.93 -10.38 1.77
CA ALA A 88 6.06 -9.02 2.26
C ALA A 88 5.28 -8.12 1.28
N TRP A 89 4.11 -7.63 1.70
CA TRP A 89 3.14 -6.94 0.84
C TRP A 89 2.97 -5.48 1.26
N ALA A 90 2.58 -4.64 0.28
CA ALA A 90 2.20 -3.24 0.46
C ALA A 90 3.13 -2.43 1.37
N PRO A 91 4.41 -2.27 1.01
CA PRO A 91 5.33 -1.50 1.84
C PRO A 91 5.04 0.01 1.74
N GLU A 92 4.82 0.66 2.88
CA GLU A 92 4.71 2.11 2.99
C GLU A 92 5.84 2.66 3.85
N VAL A 93 6.47 3.77 3.45
CA VAL A 93 7.54 4.41 4.23
C VAL A 93 7.11 5.80 4.66
N HIS A 94 6.89 5.96 5.96
CA HIS A 94 6.43 7.22 6.55
C HIS A 94 7.56 7.95 7.26
N THR A 95 7.64 9.27 7.10
CA THR A 95 8.54 10.10 7.91
C THR A 95 7.85 10.47 9.21
N TYR A 96 8.46 10.13 10.34
CA TYR A 96 7.92 10.42 11.67
C TYR A 96 9.06 10.73 12.65
N ASN A 97 8.95 11.84 13.40
CA ASN A 97 9.97 12.28 14.36
C ASN A 97 11.41 12.26 13.82
N GLY A 98 11.60 12.64 12.56
CA GLY A 98 12.92 12.73 11.90
C GLY A 98 13.53 11.39 11.48
N ARG A 99 12.77 10.30 11.50
CA ARG A 99 13.19 8.97 11.03
C ARG A 99 12.18 8.42 10.01
N TYR A 100 12.57 7.34 9.34
CA TYR A 100 11.73 6.66 8.34
C TYR A 100 11.21 5.35 8.92
N TYR A 101 9.89 5.15 8.84
CA TYR A 101 9.20 3.96 9.35
C TYR A 101 8.56 3.22 8.19
N LEU A 102 9.04 2.00 7.94
CA LEU A 102 8.48 1.06 7.00
C LEU A 102 7.34 0.30 7.68
N PHE A 103 6.14 0.40 7.11
CA PHE A 103 5.00 -0.45 7.40
C PHE A 103 4.91 -1.49 6.28
N VAL A 104 4.88 -2.78 6.63
CA VAL A 104 4.81 -3.85 5.63
C VAL A 104 4.04 -5.04 6.16
N THR A 105 3.16 -5.61 5.35
CA THR A 105 2.37 -6.78 5.72
C THR A 105 3.20 -8.05 5.55
N LEU A 106 3.36 -8.82 6.63
CA LEU A 106 4.10 -10.08 6.61
C LEU A 106 3.18 -11.28 6.79
N HIS A 107 3.66 -12.46 6.38
CA HIS A 107 2.87 -13.68 6.31
C HIS A 107 3.51 -14.82 7.10
N ASN A 108 2.69 -15.64 7.75
CA ASN A 108 3.07 -16.97 8.19
C ASN A 108 1.95 -18.00 7.93
N ASN A 109 1.95 -18.58 6.74
CA ASN A 109 1.03 -19.63 6.31
C ASN A 109 1.11 -20.92 7.17
N ASP A 110 2.18 -21.14 7.94
CA ASP A 110 2.33 -22.30 8.83
C ASP A 110 1.63 -22.07 10.18
N ARG A 111 1.41 -20.81 10.58
CA ARG A 111 0.67 -20.43 11.78
C ARG A 111 -0.79 -20.19 11.45
N LYS A 112 -1.62 -21.21 11.67
CA LYS A 112 -3.06 -21.16 11.41
C LYS A 112 -3.81 -20.35 12.46
N LEU A 113 -4.91 -19.73 12.04
CA LEU A 113 -5.92 -19.19 12.95
C LEU A 113 -7.08 -20.18 13.08
N GLU A 114 -7.87 -20.02 14.14
CA GLU A 114 -9.10 -20.79 14.33
C GLU A 114 -10.19 -20.34 13.35
N GLY A 115 -11.04 -21.28 12.94
CA GLY A 115 -12.16 -21.04 12.02
C GLY A 115 -11.89 -21.48 10.59
N GLU A 116 -12.84 -21.17 9.71
CA GLU A 116 -12.78 -21.42 8.28
C GLU A 116 -12.74 -20.09 7.54
N GLY A 117 -11.82 -19.96 6.58
CA GLY A 117 -11.73 -18.76 5.77
C GLY A 117 -12.75 -18.75 4.63
N HIS A 118 -13.04 -17.55 4.15
CA HIS A 118 -13.91 -17.30 3.01
C HIS A 118 -13.16 -17.42 1.68
N GLY A 119 -13.89 -17.57 0.57
CA GLY A 119 -13.31 -17.64 -0.78
C GLY A 119 -12.45 -18.86 -1.07
N GLY A 120 -12.48 -19.89 -0.22
CA GLY A 120 -11.61 -21.07 -0.33
C GLY A 120 -10.19 -20.87 0.19
N TYR A 121 -9.92 -19.73 0.85
CA TYR A 121 -8.63 -19.43 1.45
C TYR A 121 -8.56 -19.89 2.91
N ARG A 122 -7.34 -20.21 3.37
CA ARG A 122 -7.10 -20.65 4.76
C ARG A 122 -6.72 -19.46 5.63
N LEU A 123 -7.25 -19.46 6.86
CA LEU A 123 -6.85 -18.48 7.86
C LEU A 123 -5.45 -18.79 8.40
N HIS A 124 -4.60 -17.77 8.42
CA HIS A 124 -3.23 -17.84 8.91
C HIS A 124 -2.81 -16.48 9.47
N TRP A 125 -1.68 -16.44 10.16
CA TRP A 125 -1.12 -15.19 10.66
C TRP A 125 -0.70 -14.33 9.48
N ARG A 126 -1.32 -13.16 9.38
CA ARG A 126 -0.96 -12.09 8.46
C ARG A 126 -1.21 -10.77 9.18
N GLY A 127 -0.28 -9.84 9.05
CA GLY A 127 -0.44 -8.52 9.64
C GLY A 127 0.76 -7.62 9.40
N THR A 128 0.51 -6.33 9.56
CA THR A 128 1.52 -5.28 9.39
C THR A 128 2.52 -5.29 10.55
N VAL A 129 3.80 -5.19 10.21
CA VAL A 129 4.89 -4.87 11.12
C VAL A 129 5.43 -3.48 10.83
N ILE A 130 6.11 -2.90 11.81
CA ILE A 130 6.81 -1.63 11.67
C ILE A 130 8.32 -1.89 11.77
N ALA A 131 9.09 -1.28 10.87
CA ALA A 131 10.53 -1.26 10.89
C ALA A 131 11.04 0.19 10.76
N VAL A 132 12.19 0.51 11.32
CA VAL A 132 12.71 1.89 11.38
C VAL A 132 14.09 1.99 10.76
N SER A 133 14.38 3.13 10.14
CA SER A 133 15.68 3.50 9.59
C SER A 133 15.94 4.99 9.79
N ASP A 134 17.21 5.38 9.86
CA ASP A 134 17.63 6.79 9.83
C ASP A 134 17.72 7.35 8.41
N SER A 135 17.55 6.50 7.39
CA SER A 135 17.65 6.81 5.97
C SER A 135 16.46 6.21 5.19
N PRO A 136 15.93 6.88 4.15
CA PRO A 136 14.92 6.29 3.27
C PRO A 136 15.47 5.06 2.52
N GLU A 137 16.79 4.93 2.42
CA GLU A 137 17.48 3.82 1.75
C GLU A 137 17.64 2.58 2.65
N GLY A 138 17.14 2.62 3.89
CA GLY A 138 17.34 1.54 4.85
C GLY A 138 18.81 1.40 5.32
N PRO A 139 19.20 0.23 5.83
CA PRO A 139 18.33 -0.93 6.08
C PRO A 139 17.28 -0.61 7.15
N PHE A 140 16.05 -1.08 6.96
CA PHE A 140 15.00 -0.97 7.97
C PHE A 140 15.08 -2.12 8.97
N GLU A 141 15.02 -1.80 10.27
CA GLU A 141 15.09 -2.79 11.36
C GLU A 141 13.75 -2.88 12.09
N LEU A 142 13.25 -4.09 12.32
CA LEU A 142 11.97 -4.32 13.01
C LEU A 142 11.97 -3.73 14.41
N VAL A 143 10.93 -2.96 14.74
CA VAL A 143 10.72 -2.46 16.11
C VAL A 143 10.11 -3.52 17.03
N LYS A 144 9.45 -4.53 16.45
CA LYS A 144 8.78 -5.65 17.13
C LYS A 144 8.88 -6.92 16.28
N GLN A 145 9.31 -8.03 16.88
CA GLN A 145 9.58 -9.29 16.17
C GLN A 145 8.58 -10.42 16.47
N GLU A 146 7.79 -10.30 17.54
CA GLU A 146 7.12 -11.47 18.13
C GLU A 146 5.67 -11.65 17.66
N ALA A 147 5.09 -10.56 17.16
CA ALA A 147 3.73 -10.48 16.63
C ALA A 147 3.58 -9.25 15.71
N PRO A 148 2.54 -9.20 14.86
CA PRO A 148 2.12 -7.98 14.19
C PRO A 148 1.67 -6.88 15.19
N ILE A 149 1.41 -5.68 14.68
CA ILE A 149 0.91 -4.54 15.48
C ILE A 149 -0.52 -4.77 15.96
N VAL A 150 -1.40 -5.24 15.06
CA VAL A 150 -2.76 -5.65 15.39
C VAL A 150 -2.72 -7.03 16.06
N PRO A 151 -3.59 -7.34 17.04
CA PRO A 151 -3.62 -8.65 17.69
C PRO A 151 -3.63 -9.83 16.70
N ALA A 152 -2.72 -10.78 16.89
CA ALA A 152 -2.42 -11.84 15.91
C ALA A 152 -3.55 -12.84 15.62
N HIS A 153 -4.69 -12.76 16.33
CA HIS A 153 -5.88 -13.56 16.02
C HIS A 153 -6.72 -12.92 14.89
N LEU A 154 -6.43 -11.68 14.54
CA LEU A 154 -6.99 -10.97 13.39
C LEU A 154 -6.02 -11.13 12.21
N MET A 155 -6.55 -11.57 11.07
CA MET A 155 -5.84 -11.65 9.81
C MET A 155 -5.97 -10.29 9.12
N THR A 156 -4.90 -9.53 9.09
CA THR A 156 -4.91 -8.13 8.64
C THR A 156 -3.84 -7.83 7.61
N LEU A 157 -3.99 -6.70 6.91
CA LEU A 157 -3.08 -6.24 5.88
C LEU A 157 -3.13 -4.71 5.73
N ASP A 158 -2.24 -4.18 4.90
CA ASP A 158 -2.18 -2.80 4.41
C ASP A 158 -2.25 -1.73 5.50
N GLY A 159 -1.42 -1.88 6.52
CA GLY A 159 -1.35 -0.90 7.60
C GLY A 159 -0.63 0.38 7.17
N SER A 160 -1.30 1.52 7.28
CA SER A 160 -0.81 2.85 6.94
C SER A 160 -0.78 3.78 8.17
N LEU A 161 0.24 4.64 8.27
CA LEU A 161 0.36 5.60 9.38
C LEU A 161 -0.56 6.81 9.15
N HIS A 162 -1.32 7.17 10.17
CA HIS A 162 -2.06 8.43 10.24
C HIS A 162 -1.74 9.16 11.55
N ILE A 163 -1.46 10.47 11.46
CA ILE A 163 -1.31 11.32 12.63
C ILE A 163 -2.58 12.17 12.75
N ASP A 164 -3.28 12.05 13.88
CA ASP A 164 -4.51 12.81 14.13
C ASP A 164 -4.24 14.29 14.46
N GLU A 165 -5.29 15.09 14.64
CA GLU A 165 -5.17 16.51 14.95
C GLU A 165 -4.50 16.80 16.31
N GLU A 166 -4.49 15.83 17.21
CA GLU A 166 -3.88 15.93 18.54
C GLU A 166 -2.40 15.48 18.51
N GLY A 167 -1.91 14.99 17.37
CA GLY A 167 -0.55 14.49 17.18
C GLY A 167 -0.38 13.02 17.59
N SER A 168 -1.48 12.30 17.86
CA SER A 168 -1.42 10.88 18.20
C SER A 168 -1.24 10.04 16.93
N PRO A 169 -0.31 9.07 16.94
CA PRO A 169 -0.16 8.16 15.82
C PRO A 169 -1.20 7.04 15.86
N TRP A 170 -1.75 6.74 14.69
CA TRP A 170 -2.67 5.65 14.43
C TRP A 170 -2.16 4.81 13.27
N MET A 171 -2.44 3.52 13.30
CA MET A 171 -2.37 2.69 12.10
C MET A 171 -3.79 2.45 11.61
N VAL A 172 -4.07 2.86 10.38
CA VAL A 172 -5.27 2.48 9.64
C VAL A 172 -4.94 1.22 8.86
N TYR A 173 -5.79 0.21 8.85
CA TYR A 173 -5.49 -1.09 8.25
C TYR A 173 -6.76 -1.81 7.79
N CYS A 174 -6.59 -2.84 6.97
CA CYS A 174 -7.69 -3.70 6.54
C CYS A 174 -7.75 -4.98 7.38
N HIS A 175 -8.94 -5.29 7.91
CA HIS A 175 -9.26 -6.62 8.43
C HIS A 175 -9.75 -7.48 7.27
N GLU A 176 -8.96 -8.49 6.92
CA GLU A 176 -9.05 -9.19 5.65
C GLU A 176 -10.39 -9.93 5.50
N TRP A 177 -11.01 -9.74 4.33
CA TRP A 177 -12.25 -10.39 3.92
C TRP A 177 -12.19 -11.92 3.96
N VAL A 178 -11.00 -12.52 3.85
CA VAL A 178 -10.81 -13.96 4.03
C VAL A 178 -11.25 -14.40 5.44
N GLN A 179 -11.11 -13.56 6.45
CA GLN A 179 -11.59 -13.82 7.81
C GLN A 179 -13.00 -13.29 8.07
N THR A 180 -13.40 -12.17 7.45
CA THR A 180 -14.65 -11.46 7.79
C THR A 180 -15.79 -11.63 6.78
N ALA A 181 -15.52 -12.19 5.60
CA ALA A 181 -16.34 -12.15 4.37
C ALA A 181 -16.57 -10.73 3.83
N ASP A 182 -17.00 -9.81 4.69
CA ASP A 182 -17.07 -8.38 4.41
C ASP A 182 -15.82 -7.73 5.00
N GLY A 183 -14.82 -7.47 4.15
CA GLY A 183 -13.58 -6.81 4.56
C GLY A 183 -13.88 -5.49 5.26
N THR A 184 -13.09 -5.12 6.25
CA THR A 184 -13.30 -3.87 6.97
C THR A 184 -12.05 -3.03 6.98
N VAL A 185 -12.22 -1.71 6.94
CA VAL A 185 -11.17 -0.78 7.31
C VAL A 185 -11.34 -0.43 8.79
N ALA A 186 -10.25 -0.53 9.53
CA ALA A 186 -10.18 -0.28 10.95
C ALA A 186 -8.98 0.61 11.29
N ALA A 187 -8.95 1.15 12.50
CA ALA A 187 -7.79 1.86 13.01
C ALA A 187 -7.43 1.41 14.42
N ILE A 188 -6.15 1.46 14.75
CA ILE A 188 -5.65 1.18 16.10
C ILE A 188 -4.64 2.26 16.47
N ARG A 189 -4.73 2.79 17.70
CA ARG A 189 -3.77 3.80 18.16
C ARG A 189 -2.43 3.13 18.37
N LEU A 190 -1.36 3.81 17.98
CA LEU A 190 0.01 3.38 18.22
C LEU A 190 0.58 4.11 19.43
N LYS A 191 1.58 3.50 20.07
CA LYS A 191 2.45 4.21 21.00
C LYS A 191 3.15 5.36 20.28
N ALA A 192 3.50 6.41 21.01
CA ALA A 192 4.20 7.57 20.44
C ALA A 192 5.57 7.25 19.81
N ASP A 193 6.18 6.11 20.14
CA ASP A 193 7.42 5.61 19.53
C ASP A 193 7.18 4.56 18.42
N LEU A 194 5.91 4.31 18.08
CA LEU A 194 5.45 3.34 17.09
C LEU A 194 5.85 1.88 17.37
N THR A 195 6.30 1.57 18.59
CA THR A 195 6.81 0.21 18.92
C THR A 195 5.71 -0.84 19.06
N ASP A 196 4.48 -0.41 19.35
CA ASP A 196 3.31 -1.29 19.46
C ASP A 196 2.01 -0.48 19.37
N SER A 197 0.87 -1.18 19.38
CA SER A 197 -0.44 -0.58 19.62
C SER A 197 -0.61 -0.12 21.09
N ASP A 198 -1.49 0.87 21.29
CA ASP A 198 -1.84 1.49 22.58
C ASP A 198 -3.37 1.58 22.79
N SER A 199 -4.17 0.93 21.95
CA SER A 199 -5.62 0.85 22.10
C SER A 199 -6.18 -0.46 21.56
N GLU A 200 -7.46 -0.70 21.83
CA GLU A 200 -8.25 -1.63 21.03
C GLU A 200 -8.51 -1.04 19.63
N PRO A 201 -8.72 -1.89 18.60
CA PRO A 201 -9.16 -1.44 17.30
C PRO A 201 -10.51 -0.73 17.32
N ILE A 202 -10.67 0.27 16.45
CA ILE A 202 -11.94 0.88 16.10
C ILE A 202 -12.29 0.52 14.66
N HIS A 203 -13.56 0.18 14.42
CA HIS A 203 -14.09 -0.04 13.08
C HIS A 203 -14.37 1.31 12.41
N LEU A 204 -13.99 1.46 11.14
CA LEU A 204 -14.24 2.69 10.37
C LEU A 204 -15.39 2.50 9.38
N PHE A 205 -15.32 1.46 8.55
CA PHE A 205 -16.39 1.04 7.64
C PHE A 205 -16.12 -0.37 7.10
N SER A 206 -17.14 -0.99 6.50
CA SER A 206 -17.06 -2.28 5.79
C SER A 206 -17.07 -2.08 4.27
N GLY A 207 -16.50 -3.02 3.51
CA GLY A 207 -16.46 -2.97 2.05
C GLY A 207 -17.86 -2.89 1.43
N SER A 208 -18.84 -3.58 2.02
CA SER A 208 -20.25 -3.55 1.59
C SER A 208 -20.94 -2.18 1.72
N GLU A 209 -20.33 -1.20 2.39
CA GLU A 209 -20.87 0.17 2.47
C GLU A 209 -20.66 0.95 1.16
N ALA A 210 -19.82 0.47 0.24
CA ALA A 210 -19.64 1.06 -1.08
C ALA A 210 -20.78 0.62 -2.04
N PRO A 211 -21.62 1.54 -2.54
CA PRO A 211 -22.81 1.17 -3.31
C PRO A 211 -22.52 0.63 -4.72
N TRP A 212 -21.31 0.84 -5.26
CA TRP A 212 -20.85 0.29 -6.54
C TRP A 212 -20.13 -1.05 -6.42
N ASP A 213 -19.64 -1.41 -5.22
CA ASP A 213 -19.04 -2.72 -4.99
C ASP A 213 -20.15 -3.76 -4.89
N ASN A 214 -20.30 -4.52 -5.97
CA ASN A 214 -21.32 -5.56 -6.06
C ASN A 214 -20.73 -6.96 -5.91
N GLY A 215 -19.67 -7.10 -5.08
CA GLY A 215 -19.13 -8.36 -4.53
C GLY A 215 -19.58 -9.60 -5.29
N ASN A 216 -18.89 -9.89 -6.40
CA ASN A 216 -19.19 -10.90 -7.42
C ASN A 216 -20.33 -11.88 -7.05
N HIS A 217 -21.48 -11.78 -7.73
CA HIS A 217 -22.65 -12.66 -7.55
C HIS A 217 -22.67 -13.79 -8.60
N PRO A 218 -22.03 -14.95 -8.37
CA PRO A 218 -22.36 -16.16 -9.12
C PRO A 218 -23.73 -16.69 -8.65
N GLN A 219 -24.45 -17.32 -9.58
CA GLN A 219 -25.84 -17.82 -9.47
C GLN A 219 -26.11 -18.88 -8.38
N ASP A 220 -25.18 -19.14 -7.47
CA ASP A 220 -25.28 -20.17 -6.45
C ASP A 220 -24.88 -19.57 -5.10
N GLU A 221 -25.86 -19.32 -4.21
CA GLU A 221 -25.84 -19.24 -2.72
C GLU A 221 -24.58 -18.78 -1.95
N ALA A 222 -23.54 -18.28 -2.60
CA ALA A 222 -22.28 -17.87 -2.03
C ALA A 222 -22.50 -16.52 -1.35
N LYS A 223 -22.05 -16.42 -0.09
CA LYS A 223 -22.02 -15.15 0.63
C LYS A 223 -21.20 -14.16 -0.20
N SER A 224 -21.74 -12.98 -0.47
CA SER A 224 -20.99 -11.88 -1.08
C SER A 224 -19.73 -11.62 -0.27
N MET A 225 -18.60 -11.48 -0.97
CA MET A 225 -17.30 -11.20 -0.37
C MET A 225 -16.86 -9.82 -0.85
N TYR A 226 -16.54 -8.94 0.09
CA TYR A 226 -16.19 -7.55 -0.18
C TYR A 226 -14.75 -7.34 0.22
N VAL A 227 -13.91 -6.94 -0.73
CA VAL A 227 -12.48 -6.71 -0.49
C VAL A 227 -12.28 -5.29 0.02
N THR A 228 -11.31 -5.10 0.90
CA THR A 228 -10.85 -3.79 1.36
C THR A 228 -9.34 -3.84 1.39
N ASP A 229 -8.68 -3.08 0.52
CA ASP A 229 -7.22 -3.02 0.39
C ASP A 229 -6.73 -1.55 0.32
N GLY A 230 -5.44 -1.32 0.56
CA GLY A 230 -4.74 -0.05 0.27
C GLY A 230 -5.29 1.19 0.98
N CYS A 231 -5.65 1.08 2.26
CA CYS A 231 -6.27 2.18 3.01
C CYS A 231 -5.25 3.27 3.43
N GLN A 232 -5.41 4.49 2.92
CA GLN A 232 -4.50 5.61 3.21
C GLN A 232 -5.24 6.93 3.42
N VAL A 233 -4.91 7.63 4.50
CA VAL A 233 -5.68 8.80 4.97
C VAL A 233 -4.94 10.09 4.69
N TYR A 234 -5.64 11.05 4.08
CA TYR A 234 -5.11 12.36 3.72
C TYR A 234 -6.03 13.48 4.18
N ARG A 235 -5.44 14.67 4.41
CA ARG A 235 -6.17 15.89 4.72
C ARG A 235 -6.15 16.82 3.50
N THR A 236 -7.33 17.25 3.06
CA THR A 236 -7.48 18.20 1.96
C THR A 236 -7.18 19.64 2.42
N SER A 237 -6.94 20.53 1.47
CA SER A 237 -6.79 21.98 1.70
C SER A 237 -8.02 22.65 2.32
N GLY A 238 -9.21 22.06 2.16
CA GLY A 238 -10.44 22.49 2.84
C GLY A 238 -10.66 21.85 4.21
N ASN A 239 -9.61 21.24 4.79
CA ASN A 239 -9.64 20.55 6.08
C ASN A 239 -10.70 19.43 6.15
N ARG A 240 -10.81 18.64 5.08
CA ARG A 240 -11.56 17.38 5.07
C ARG A 240 -10.59 16.22 5.21
N LEU A 241 -11.04 15.17 5.89
CA LEU A 241 -10.32 13.91 5.96
C LEU A 241 -10.87 12.99 4.89
N ILE A 242 -10.01 12.50 4.01
CA ILE A 242 -10.34 11.52 2.98
C ILE A 242 -9.48 10.28 3.15
N MET A 243 -9.95 9.17 2.58
CA MET A 243 -9.23 7.91 2.59
C MET A 243 -9.23 7.34 1.18
N LEU A 244 -8.05 7.13 0.61
CA LEU A 244 -7.90 6.23 -0.53
C LEU A 244 -8.03 4.80 -0.03
N TRP A 245 -8.74 3.96 -0.78
CA TRP A 245 -8.79 2.52 -0.57
C TRP A 245 -9.08 1.84 -1.91
N SER A 246 -9.11 0.52 -1.95
CA SER A 246 -9.39 -0.22 -3.17
C SER A 246 -10.26 -1.43 -2.90
N THR A 247 -11.06 -1.78 -3.90
CA THR A 247 -11.96 -2.93 -3.93
C THR A 247 -12.24 -3.31 -5.39
N TYR A 248 -13.29 -4.08 -5.63
CA TYR A 248 -13.75 -4.46 -6.95
C TYR A 248 -15.05 -3.75 -7.32
N GLU A 249 -15.14 -3.27 -8.56
CA GLU A 249 -16.42 -2.93 -9.18
C GLU A 249 -16.63 -3.85 -10.38
N LYS A 250 -17.78 -4.55 -10.43
CA LYS A 250 -18.17 -5.44 -11.54
C LYS A 250 -17.06 -6.44 -11.91
N GLY A 251 -16.30 -6.90 -10.92
CA GLY A 251 -15.23 -7.88 -11.09
C GLY A 251 -13.88 -7.34 -11.55
N SER A 252 -13.69 -6.02 -11.59
CA SER A 252 -12.40 -5.37 -11.89
C SER A 252 -11.91 -4.57 -10.68
N TYR A 253 -10.61 -4.64 -10.38
CA TYR A 253 -10.01 -3.88 -9.27
C TYR A 253 -10.05 -2.38 -9.56
N VAL A 254 -10.45 -1.58 -8.57
CA VAL A 254 -10.65 -0.13 -8.70
C VAL A 254 -10.03 0.64 -7.54
N GLN A 255 -9.48 1.81 -7.87
CA GLN A 255 -9.05 2.79 -6.90
C GLN A 255 -10.26 3.63 -6.48
N THR A 256 -10.57 3.65 -5.19
CA THR A 256 -11.72 4.39 -4.65
C THR A 256 -11.27 5.44 -3.64
N ILE A 257 -12.24 6.23 -3.17
CA ILE A 257 -12.01 7.26 -2.16
C ILE A 257 -13.24 7.38 -1.25
N ALA A 258 -13.02 7.54 0.05
CA ALA A 258 -14.05 7.83 1.04
C ALA A 258 -13.76 9.17 1.73
N ARG A 259 -14.79 9.80 2.31
CA ARG A 259 -14.68 11.07 3.03
C ARG A 259 -15.29 10.94 4.42
N SER A 260 -14.54 11.34 5.44
CA SER A 260 -15.10 11.49 6.78
C SER A 260 -16.04 12.69 6.82
N THR A 261 -17.31 12.43 7.16
CA THR A 261 -18.35 13.46 7.29
C THR A 261 -18.12 14.41 8.46
N THR A 262 -17.33 13.99 9.45
CA THR A 262 -16.98 14.78 10.64
C THR A 262 -15.61 15.44 10.51
N GLY A 263 -14.78 14.99 9.57
CA GLY A 263 -13.38 15.37 9.45
C GLY A 263 -12.45 14.64 10.42
N LYS A 264 -12.98 13.67 11.20
CA LYS A 264 -12.21 12.85 12.15
C LYS A 264 -12.05 11.42 11.67
N LEU A 265 -11.05 10.71 12.20
CA LEU A 265 -10.73 9.33 11.82
C LEU A 265 -11.90 8.38 12.09
N GLU A 266 -12.64 8.57 13.18
CA GLU A 266 -13.79 7.74 13.56
C GLU A 266 -14.97 7.81 12.58
N GLY A 267 -14.92 8.72 11.59
CA GLY A 267 -15.98 8.87 10.59
C GLY A 267 -17.23 9.55 11.16
N PRO A 268 -18.44 9.18 10.68
CA PRO A 268 -18.73 8.19 9.64
C PRO A 268 -18.07 8.51 8.29
N TRP A 269 -17.77 7.46 7.53
CA TRP A 269 -17.12 7.55 6.21
C TRP A 269 -18.14 7.43 5.09
N GLU A 270 -18.31 8.52 4.34
CA GLU A 270 -19.10 8.55 3.11
C GLU A 270 -18.26 7.99 1.97
N GLN A 271 -18.75 6.93 1.32
CA GLN A 271 -18.11 6.39 0.13
C GLN A 271 -18.36 7.32 -1.07
N LEU A 272 -17.31 7.69 -1.80
CA LEU A 272 -17.39 8.50 -3.04
C LEU A 272 -17.03 7.66 -4.27
N GLU A 273 -17.53 8.08 -5.44
CA GLU A 273 -17.31 7.36 -6.72
C GLU A 273 -15.83 6.97 -6.95
N PRO A 274 -15.56 5.80 -7.54
CA PRO A 274 -14.21 5.37 -7.87
C PRO A 274 -13.43 6.39 -8.70
N LEU A 275 -12.14 6.52 -8.41
CA LEU A 275 -11.22 7.45 -9.07
C LEU A 275 -10.63 6.86 -10.36
N VAL A 276 -10.22 5.59 -10.32
CA VAL A 276 -9.53 4.91 -11.42
C VAL A 276 -10.05 3.48 -11.56
N PHE A 277 -10.30 3.09 -12.80
CA PHE A 277 -10.85 1.79 -13.19
C PHE A 277 -9.79 0.95 -13.92
N ASP A 278 -10.21 -0.08 -14.65
CA ASP A 278 -9.36 -0.88 -15.52
C ASP A 278 -8.28 -1.68 -14.77
N ASP A 279 -8.71 -2.41 -13.75
CA ASP A 279 -7.85 -3.30 -12.95
C ASP A 279 -6.69 -2.55 -12.28
N SER A 280 -7.03 -1.41 -11.66
CA SER A 280 -6.09 -0.43 -11.11
C SER A 280 -6.45 -0.10 -9.67
N GLY A 281 -5.47 -0.09 -8.77
CA GLY A 281 -5.74 0.26 -7.37
C GLY A 281 -4.50 0.21 -6.48
N HIS A 282 -4.76 0.23 -5.17
CA HIS A 282 -3.76 0.39 -4.12
C HIS A 282 -2.87 1.62 -4.37
N GLY A 283 -3.54 2.77 -4.51
CA GLY A 283 -2.91 4.04 -4.81
C GLY A 283 -2.57 4.86 -3.58
N MET A 284 -1.52 5.67 -3.71
CA MET A 284 -1.10 6.65 -2.72
C MET A 284 -0.90 8.03 -3.33
N LEU A 285 -1.14 9.08 -2.55
CA LEU A 285 -0.89 10.46 -2.94
C LEU A 285 0.49 10.91 -2.47
N PHE A 286 1.19 11.66 -3.31
CA PHE A 286 2.39 12.39 -2.93
C PHE A 286 2.45 13.73 -3.66
N GLN A 287 3.32 14.62 -3.21
CA GLN A 287 3.58 15.88 -3.91
C GLN A 287 4.93 15.82 -4.63
N THR A 288 5.00 16.38 -5.83
CA THR A 288 6.28 16.67 -6.49
C THR A 288 7.05 17.74 -5.72
N PHE A 289 8.33 17.91 -6.02
CA PHE A 289 9.12 19.03 -5.48
C PHE A 289 8.61 20.42 -5.91
N GLN A 290 7.74 20.48 -6.92
CA GLN A 290 7.06 21.70 -7.37
C GLN A 290 5.73 21.94 -6.63
N GLY A 291 5.25 20.96 -5.85
CA GLY A 291 4.00 21.04 -5.09
C GLY A 291 2.77 20.49 -5.82
N ASP A 292 2.95 19.87 -6.98
CA ASP A 292 1.87 19.25 -7.73
C ASP A 292 1.44 17.93 -7.06
N TRP A 293 0.14 17.71 -6.93
CA TRP A 293 -0.38 16.45 -6.39
C TRP A 293 -0.33 15.35 -7.44
N MET A 294 0.21 14.21 -7.04
CA MET A 294 0.32 13.00 -7.83
C MET A 294 -0.33 11.84 -7.09
N MET A 295 -0.91 10.91 -7.83
CA MET A 295 -1.25 9.58 -7.35
C MET A 295 -0.42 8.55 -8.09
N ILE A 296 0.19 7.61 -7.37
CA ILE A 296 0.79 6.40 -7.93
C ILE A 296 -0.03 5.20 -7.49
N LEU A 297 -0.28 4.26 -8.40
CA LEU A 297 -0.99 3.01 -8.14
C LEU A 297 -0.45 1.90 -9.04
N HIS A 298 -0.92 0.66 -8.90
CA HIS A 298 -0.53 -0.41 -9.81
C HIS A 298 -1.65 -0.77 -10.81
N SER A 299 -1.26 -1.17 -12.02
CA SER A 299 -2.16 -1.72 -13.05
C SER A 299 -1.38 -2.51 -14.12
N PRO A 300 -1.88 -3.67 -14.61
CA PRO A 300 -3.03 -4.41 -14.08
C PRO A 300 -2.72 -5.02 -12.69
N PHE A 301 -3.67 -5.68 -12.04
CA PHE A 301 -3.47 -6.31 -10.71
C PHE A 301 -2.46 -7.48 -10.77
N ARG A 302 -2.45 -8.22 -11.88
CA ARG A 302 -1.68 -9.48 -11.97
C ARG A 302 -0.16 -9.24 -12.05
N MET A 303 0.59 -9.90 -11.16
CA MET A 303 2.05 -10.04 -11.27
C MET A 303 2.47 -11.21 -12.18
N PRO A 304 3.56 -11.09 -12.96
CA PRO A 304 4.52 -9.98 -12.99
C PRO A 304 4.17 -8.88 -14.00
N GLU A 305 2.96 -8.81 -14.53
CA GLU A 305 2.54 -7.80 -15.51
C GLU A 305 2.26 -6.42 -14.90
N SER A 306 1.94 -6.36 -13.60
CA SER A 306 1.61 -5.13 -12.87
C SER A 306 2.73 -4.09 -12.92
N ARG A 307 2.38 -2.84 -13.21
CA ARG A 307 3.28 -1.69 -13.29
C ARG A 307 2.73 -0.52 -12.51
N CYS A 308 3.62 0.37 -12.07
CA CYS A 308 3.22 1.65 -11.53
C CYS A 308 2.55 2.50 -12.63
N LYS A 309 1.44 3.14 -12.29
CA LYS A 309 0.78 4.19 -13.09
C LYS A 309 0.72 5.48 -12.30
N LEU A 310 0.93 6.60 -12.97
CA LEU A 310 0.95 7.93 -12.39
C LEU A 310 -0.21 8.75 -12.91
N TYR A 311 -0.86 9.46 -11.99
CA TYR A 311 -1.95 10.39 -12.29
C TYR A 311 -1.63 11.72 -11.64
N GLU A 312 -1.83 12.80 -12.40
CA GLU A 312 -1.89 14.14 -11.82
C GLU A 312 -3.25 14.28 -11.11
N MET A 313 -3.24 14.78 -9.89
CA MET A 313 -4.42 14.91 -9.04
C MET A 313 -4.73 16.37 -8.75
N THR A 314 -6.00 16.68 -8.54
CA THR A 314 -6.45 18.00 -8.07
C THR A 314 -7.11 17.87 -6.71
N ASP A 315 -6.55 18.56 -5.71
CA ASP A 315 -7.25 18.83 -4.46
C ASP A 315 -8.33 19.89 -4.69
N THR A 316 -9.59 19.52 -4.49
CA THR A 316 -10.76 20.40 -4.65
C THR A 316 -11.14 21.14 -3.37
N GLY A 317 -10.38 20.93 -2.29
CA GLY A 317 -10.72 21.33 -0.92
C GLY A 317 -11.69 20.37 -0.24
N ASN A 318 -12.55 19.67 -0.98
CA ASN A 318 -13.51 18.71 -0.42
C ASN A 318 -13.12 17.24 -0.61
N SER A 319 -12.33 16.97 -1.64
CA SER A 319 -11.83 15.64 -2.04
C SER A 319 -10.68 15.80 -3.04
N PHE A 320 -10.10 14.69 -3.50
CA PHE A 320 -9.21 14.63 -4.65
C PHE A 320 -9.94 14.10 -5.89
N ILE A 321 -9.56 14.60 -7.06
CA ILE A 321 -10.02 14.09 -8.36
C ILE A 321 -8.82 13.86 -9.29
N VAL A 322 -8.95 12.90 -10.20
CA VAL A 322 -7.96 12.69 -11.27
C VAL A 322 -8.05 13.84 -12.28
N LYS A 323 -6.92 14.50 -12.53
CA LYS A 323 -6.80 15.55 -13.56
C LYS A 323 -6.37 14.96 -14.90
N SER A 324 -5.32 14.15 -14.89
CA SER A 324 -4.79 13.49 -16.10
C SER A 324 -3.95 12.27 -15.74
N ALA A 325 -3.87 11.27 -16.63
CA ALA A 325 -2.84 10.23 -16.54
C ALA A 325 -1.50 10.80 -17.04
N ARG A 326 -0.39 10.44 -16.37
CA ARG A 326 0.97 10.88 -16.71
C ARG A 326 1.72 9.79 -17.45
N THR A 327 1.20 9.45 -18.64
CA THR A 327 1.79 8.44 -19.53
C THR A 327 3.20 8.80 -19.99
N ASP A 328 3.53 10.09 -20.02
CA ASP A 328 4.87 10.62 -20.26
C ASP A 328 5.89 10.16 -19.19
N LEU A 329 5.44 9.83 -17.99
CA LEU A 329 6.27 9.32 -16.89
C LEU A 329 6.19 7.80 -16.73
N ASP A 330 5.04 7.17 -17.03
CA ASP A 330 4.79 5.77 -16.65
C ASP A 330 4.75 4.73 -17.79
N SER A 331 4.63 5.15 -19.05
CA SER A 331 4.38 4.23 -20.18
C SER A 331 5.65 3.84 -20.96
N GLY A 332 6.78 4.49 -20.66
CA GLY A 332 8.05 4.30 -21.37
C GLY A 332 8.08 4.84 -22.81
N GLN A 333 6.94 5.33 -23.34
CA GLN A 333 6.90 6.02 -24.63
C GLN A 333 6.98 7.53 -24.40
N ILE A 334 8.13 8.11 -24.73
CA ILE A 334 8.18 9.52 -25.07
C ILE A 334 7.56 9.58 -26.47
N GLU A 335 6.31 10.05 -26.59
CA GLU A 335 5.84 10.52 -27.87
C GLU A 335 6.82 11.61 -28.31
N ASN A 336 7.66 11.30 -29.30
CA ASN A 336 8.37 12.33 -30.04
C ASN A 336 7.28 13.22 -30.64
N ALA A 337 7.00 14.35 -29.99
CA ALA A 337 6.24 15.43 -30.59
C ALA A 337 6.96 15.76 -31.90
N ILE A 338 6.34 15.35 -33.00
CA ILE A 338 6.78 15.66 -34.36
C ILE A 338 6.75 17.18 -34.51
N GLU A 339 7.83 17.70 -35.11
CA GLU A 339 8.14 19.10 -35.45
C GLU A 339 6.96 19.96 -35.91
#